data_AF-A0A954S417-F1
#
_entry.id   AF-A0A954S417-F1
#
_cell.length_a   1.000
_cell.length_b   1.000
_cell.length_c   1.000
_cell.angle_alpha   90.00
_cell.angle_beta   90.00
_cell.angle_gamma   90.00
#
_symmetry.space_group_name_H-M   'P 1'
#
loop_
_entity.id
_entity.type
_entity.pdbx_description
1 polymer ?
#
loop_
_entity_poly.entity_id
_entity_poly.type
_entity_poly.pdbx_seq_one_letter_code
_entity_poly.pdbx_strand_id
1 'polypeptide(L)'
;RLLLEQLLLLLLRRRLLLEQLLLLLLRILIVLALLFLIARLIMDPRLTVFGGEGKTHHLVVLDDSASMNNRWGDTTAFEEAKKVILDLVREGAKRPQTQTFSLGLLSNPTKFEVPPVDVSQELLRDLQEKLENLKPSYQRPDLQAGLEAAGKHLLKETATIKHLHIFSDLREVDWQGKEALGDVLDGLEEDGIAVNLVQTIGQALPNVGITTLEGDLHSAAVGVPVRLRIGVTNFGDQVAENVSVTVVQDGDKLPLSVTFAKIEPGKEEVQNKDITFTTEGLHQVRVEVEEDAFSADNARFLSINIPKQNYVLIVTNDTLGDAAFAMQIALAPQLELTGIATNVIQPDFLEQELQERGSQFRAIYMLNIPEIDEKAMPLLESYVNGGGGLVWFMGDKVRPTEYNEMAGFTKEN
;
A
#
# COMPACT_ATOMS: atom_id res chain seq x y z
N ARG A 1 48.30 -25.96 -86.97
CA ARG A 1 48.70 -26.03 -85.53
C ARG A 1 48.89 -24.64 -84.94
N LEU A 2 49.76 -23.77 -85.47
CA LEU A 2 49.94 -22.38 -84.98
C LEU A 2 48.65 -21.53 -84.91
N LEU A 3 47.76 -21.59 -85.90
CA LEU A 3 46.49 -20.84 -85.88
C LEU A 3 45.50 -21.32 -84.81
N LEU A 4 45.57 -22.61 -84.44
CA LEU A 4 44.70 -23.23 -83.44
C LEU A 4 45.17 -22.88 -82.02
N GLU A 5 46.49 -22.79 -81.81
CA GLU A 5 47.09 -22.32 -80.55
C GLU A 5 46.82 -20.82 -80.31
N GLN A 6 46.86 -19.98 -81.36
CA GLN A 6 46.51 -18.57 -81.25
C GLN A 6 45.02 -18.35 -80.92
N LEU A 7 44.11 -19.15 -81.48
CA LEU A 7 42.68 -19.11 -81.16
C LEU A 7 42.39 -19.56 -79.72
N LEU A 8 43.07 -20.60 -79.24
CA LEU A 8 42.97 -21.07 -77.85
C LEU A 8 43.48 -20.03 -76.85
N LEU A 9 44.59 -19.36 -77.15
CA LEU A 9 45.14 -18.26 -76.34
C LEU A 9 44.20 -17.05 -76.29
N LEU A 10 43.53 -16.71 -77.40
CA LEU A 10 42.55 -15.61 -77.43
C LEU A 10 41.28 -15.95 -76.62
N LEU A 11 40.82 -17.20 -76.65
CA LEU A 11 39.67 -17.66 -75.86
C LEU A 11 39.98 -17.72 -74.36
N LEU A 12 41.17 -18.19 -73.98
CA LEU A 12 41.67 -18.19 -72.60
C LEU A 12 41.84 -16.76 -72.07
N ARG A 13 42.37 -15.84 -72.88
CA ARG A 13 42.55 -14.42 -72.50
C ARG A 13 41.20 -13.71 -72.32
N ARG A 14 40.20 -14.01 -73.16
CA ARG A 14 38.84 -13.48 -72.98
C ARG A 14 38.17 -14.01 -71.72
N ARG A 15 38.33 -15.30 -71.40
CA ARG A 15 37.84 -15.87 -70.13
C ARG A 15 38.49 -15.22 -68.92
N LEU A 16 39.81 -15.06 -68.92
CA LEU A 16 40.54 -14.41 -67.83
C LEU A 16 40.13 -12.94 -67.64
N LEU A 17 39.92 -12.19 -68.73
CA LEU A 17 39.44 -10.81 -68.66
C LEU A 17 37.99 -10.73 -68.15
N LEU A 18 37.12 -11.67 -68.53
CA LEU A 18 35.75 -11.76 -68.02
C LEU A 18 35.72 -12.14 -66.53
N GLU A 19 36.55 -13.10 -66.11
CA GLU A 19 36.71 -13.46 -64.69
C GLU A 19 37.24 -12.29 -63.86
N GLN A 20 38.23 -11.55 -64.37
CA GLN A 20 38.75 -10.36 -63.69
C GLN A 20 37.71 -9.23 -63.62
N LEU A 21 36.95 -8.99 -64.69
CA LEU A 21 35.87 -7.99 -64.70
C LEU A 21 34.74 -8.38 -63.75
N LEU A 22 34.38 -9.66 -63.70
CA LEU A 22 33.36 -10.19 -62.80
C LEU A 22 33.80 -10.10 -61.34
N LEU A 23 35.06 -10.45 -61.05
CA LEU A 23 35.64 -10.32 -59.70
C LEU A 23 35.72 -8.85 -59.25
N LEU A 24 36.06 -7.94 -60.16
CA LEU A 24 36.05 -6.50 -59.88
C LEU A 24 34.64 -5.98 -59.60
N LEU A 25 33.66 -6.37 -60.43
CA LEU A 25 32.25 -6.02 -60.24
C LEU A 25 31.72 -6.53 -58.89
N LEU A 26 32.01 -7.79 -58.54
CA LEU A 26 31.61 -8.38 -57.26
C LEU A 26 32.22 -7.63 -56.08
N ARG A 27 33.49 -7.22 -56.17
CA ARG A 27 34.16 -6.42 -55.12
C ARG A 27 33.46 -5.08 -54.90
N ILE A 28 33.07 -4.40 -55.97
CA ILE A 28 32.34 -3.13 -55.90
C ILE A 28 30.94 -3.34 -55.31
N LEU A 29 30.24 -4.40 -55.72
CA LEU A 29 28.92 -4.76 -55.19
C LEU A 29 28.95 -5.04 -53.68
N ILE A 30 29.97 -5.74 -53.19
CA ILE A 30 30.13 -6.00 -51.74
C ILE A 30 30.34 -4.70 -50.96
N VAL A 31 31.18 -3.79 -51.47
CA VAL A 31 31.43 -2.49 -50.83
C VAL A 31 30.16 -1.64 -50.83
N LEU A 32 29.41 -1.61 -51.94
CA LEU A 32 28.12 -0.93 -52.02
C LEU A 32 27.10 -1.55 -51.06
N ALA A 33 27.00 -2.88 -50.99
CA ALA A 33 26.09 -3.57 -50.07
C ALA A 33 26.42 -3.25 -48.60
N LEU A 34 27.70 -3.18 -48.24
CA LEU A 34 28.14 -2.75 -46.90
C LEU A 34 27.79 -1.28 -46.63
N LEU A 35 27.99 -0.39 -47.61
CA LEU A 35 27.57 1.02 -47.49
C LEU A 35 26.06 1.15 -47.33
N PHE A 36 25.26 0.36 -48.07
CA PHE A 36 23.80 0.34 -47.92
C PHE A 36 23.36 -0.28 -46.59
N LEU A 37 24.08 -1.28 -46.07
CA LEU A 37 23.81 -1.87 -44.77
C LEU A 37 24.07 -0.86 -43.64
N ILE A 38 25.18 -0.14 -43.71
CA ILE A 38 25.52 0.95 -42.78
C ILE A 38 24.53 2.11 -42.93
N ALA A 39 24.18 2.50 -44.16
CA ALA A 39 23.18 3.53 -44.41
C ALA A 39 21.82 3.13 -43.84
N ARG A 40 21.40 1.86 -43.96
CA ARG A 40 20.17 1.34 -43.34
C ARG A 40 20.22 1.32 -41.82
N LEU A 41 21.39 1.05 -41.22
CA LEU A 41 21.57 1.07 -39.77
C LEU A 41 21.51 2.50 -39.20
N ILE A 42 21.90 3.50 -40.00
CA ILE A 42 21.77 4.93 -39.66
C ILE A 42 20.35 5.44 -39.98
N MET A 43 19.71 4.90 -41.01
CA MET A 43 18.33 5.17 -41.41
C MET A 43 17.35 4.24 -40.68
N ASP A 44 17.25 4.38 -39.37
CA ASP A 44 16.08 3.90 -38.63
C ASP A 44 14.82 4.60 -39.24
N PRO A 45 13.68 3.92 -39.49
CA PRO A 45 12.44 4.58 -39.91
C PRO A 45 11.99 5.70 -38.96
N ARG A 46 12.50 5.71 -37.71
CA ARG A 46 12.32 6.77 -36.73
C ARG A 46 13.14 8.04 -37.01
N LEU A 47 14.23 7.94 -37.77
CA LEU A 47 15.13 9.05 -38.13
C LEU A 47 14.83 9.68 -39.50
N THR A 48 13.91 9.12 -40.30
CA THR A 48 13.58 9.63 -41.66
C THR A 48 12.58 10.79 -41.67
N VAL A 49 12.28 11.41 -40.53
CA VAL A 49 11.53 12.68 -40.40
C VAL A 49 12.42 13.90 -40.69
N PHE A 50 13.37 13.80 -41.63
CA PHE A 50 14.11 14.96 -42.13
C PHE A 50 13.29 15.64 -43.24
N GLY A 51 12.30 16.41 -42.82
CA GLY A 51 11.48 17.23 -43.73
C GLY A 51 10.32 17.99 -43.10
N GLY A 52 9.96 17.70 -41.85
CA GLY A 52 8.98 18.48 -41.08
C GLY A 52 9.61 19.05 -39.82
N GLU A 53 9.25 20.28 -39.46
CA GLU A 53 9.50 20.91 -38.15
C GLU A 53 8.74 20.15 -37.04
N GLY A 54 9.07 18.88 -36.84
CA GLY A 54 8.40 18.02 -35.88
C GLY A 54 8.84 18.36 -34.47
N LYS A 55 7.98 19.02 -33.69
CA LYS A 55 8.20 19.18 -32.25
C LYS A 55 8.14 17.82 -31.57
N THR A 56 9.05 17.61 -30.62
CA THR A 56 9.06 16.42 -29.74
C THR A 56 8.35 16.73 -28.44
N HIS A 57 7.41 15.89 -28.01
CA HIS A 57 6.75 16.03 -26.72
C HIS A 57 7.31 15.03 -25.72
N HIS A 58 7.85 15.55 -24.61
CA HIS A 58 8.28 14.77 -23.46
C HIS A 58 7.22 14.86 -22.36
N LEU A 59 6.48 13.78 -22.17
CA LEU A 59 5.61 13.62 -21.00
C LEU A 59 6.37 12.85 -19.94
N VAL A 60 6.58 13.48 -18.79
CA VAL A 60 7.13 12.85 -17.59
C VAL A 60 5.99 12.45 -16.67
N VAL A 61 5.95 11.18 -16.28
CA VAL A 61 5.12 10.67 -15.18
C VAL A 61 6.06 10.33 -14.04
N LEU A 62 5.91 11.05 -12.94
CA LEU A 62 6.70 10.84 -11.73
C LEU A 62 5.91 9.96 -10.76
N ASP A 63 6.51 8.83 -10.37
CA ASP A 63 6.05 8.03 -9.25
C ASP A 63 6.25 8.84 -7.95
N ASP A 64 5.14 9.03 -7.24
CA ASP A 64 5.08 9.71 -5.95
C ASP A 64 4.47 8.78 -4.89
N SER A 65 4.63 7.48 -5.06
CA SER A 65 4.28 6.48 -4.05
C SER A 65 5.15 6.59 -2.79
N ALA A 66 4.71 5.93 -1.73
CA ALA A 66 5.43 5.96 -0.45
C ALA A 66 6.88 5.46 -0.59
N SER A 67 7.13 4.45 -1.43
CA SER A 67 8.46 3.85 -1.60
C SER A 67 9.50 4.81 -2.18
N MET A 68 9.05 5.86 -2.88
CA MET A 68 9.94 6.89 -3.41
C MET A 68 10.61 7.73 -2.30
N ASN A 69 10.13 7.63 -1.05
CA ASN A 69 10.82 8.16 0.14
C ASN A 69 11.97 7.28 0.64
N ASN A 70 12.25 6.12 0.02
CA ASN A 70 13.39 5.30 0.40
C ASN A 70 14.68 6.12 0.36
N ARG A 71 15.40 6.12 1.49
CA ARG A 71 16.68 6.80 1.67
C ARG A 71 17.79 6.01 1.01
N TRP A 72 18.52 6.64 0.10
CA TRP A 72 19.72 6.10 -0.51
C TRP A 72 20.88 7.08 -0.26
N GLY A 73 21.71 6.78 0.75
CA GLY A 73 22.70 7.72 1.26
C GLY A 73 22.03 8.98 1.84
N ASP A 74 22.39 10.15 1.32
CA ASP A 74 21.85 11.45 1.73
C ASP A 74 20.67 11.93 0.86
N THR A 75 20.19 11.10 -0.09
CA THR A 75 19.07 11.43 -0.99
C THR A 75 17.95 10.40 -0.86
N THR A 76 16.82 10.64 -1.54
CA THR A 76 15.78 9.64 -1.76
C THR A 76 15.60 9.35 -3.25
N ALA A 77 14.90 8.27 -3.57
CA ALA A 77 14.53 7.95 -4.95
C ALA A 77 13.75 9.10 -5.62
N PHE A 78 12.87 9.76 -4.86
CA PHE A 78 12.13 10.93 -5.35
C PHE A 78 13.03 12.14 -5.63
N GLU A 79 13.97 12.44 -4.75
CA GLU A 79 14.91 13.55 -4.96
C GLU A 79 15.85 13.30 -6.13
N GLU A 80 16.26 12.05 -6.36
CA GLU A 80 17.03 11.69 -7.54
C GLU A 80 16.21 11.83 -8.83
N ALA A 81 14.93 11.43 -8.80
CA ALA A 81 14.00 11.65 -9.90
C ALA A 81 13.92 13.13 -10.30
N LYS A 82 13.76 14.02 -9.31
CA LYS A 82 13.69 15.48 -9.54
C LYS A 82 14.95 16.01 -10.24
N LYS A 83 16.14 15.57 -9.82
CA LYS A 83 17.41 15.99 -10.44
C LYS A 83 17.46 15.59 -11.91
N VAL A 84 17.11 14.34 -12.23
CA VAL A 84 17.13 13.86 -13.62
C VAL A 84 16.08 14.56 -14.48
N ILE A 85 14.89 14.86 -13.93
CA ILE A 85 13.86 15.64 -14.63
C ILE A 85 14.37 17.07 -14.93
N LEU A 86 15.03 17.71 -13.97
CA LEU A 86 15.63 19.04 -14.18
C LEU A 86 16.74 19.01 -15.23
N ASP A 87 17.57 17.97 -15.22
CA ASP A 87 18.64 17.81 -16.21
C ASP A 87 18.10 17.59 -17.62
N LEU A 88 17.00 16.81 -17.76
CA LEU A 88 16.29 16.62 -19.02
C LEU A 88 15.80 17.95 -19.60
N VAL A 89 15.11 18.76 -18.79
CA VAL A 89 14.59 20.07 -19.22
C VAL A 89 15.73 21.06 -19.49
N ARG A 90 16.81 21.02 -18.71
CA ARG A 90 17.99 21.86 -18.92
C ARG A 90 18.68 21.59 -20.25
N GLU A 91 18.80 20.32 -20.64
CA GLU A 91 19.35 19.95 -21.96
C GLU A 91 18.40 20.37 -23.09
N GLY A 92 17.09 20.15 -22.93
CA GLY A 92 16.08 20.60 -23.88
C GLY A 92 16.06 22.12 -24.09
N ALA A 93 16.28 22.89 -23.02
CA ALA A 93 16.31 24.35 -23.06
C ALA A 93 17.48 24.94 -23.88
N LYS A 94 18.50 24.13 -24.21
CA LYS A 94 19.56 24.52 -25.16
C LYS A 94 19.07 24.55 -26.62
N ARG A 95 17.92 23.94 -26.91
CA ARG A 95 17.29 23.86 -28.25
C ARG A 95 15.84 24.36 -28.16
N PRO A 96 15.61 25.64 -27.89
CA PRO A 96 14.28 26.19 -27.68
C PRO A 96 13.37 25.96 -28.90
N GLN A 97 12.05 25.87 -28.65
CA GLN A 97 11.00 25.66 -29.66
C GLN A 97 11.04 24.30 -30.39
N THR A 98 11.95 23.41 -30.07
CA THR A 98 12.00 22.06 -30.65
C THR A 98 11.26 21.01 -29.81
N GLN A 99 10.99 21.32 -28.55
CA GLN A 99 10.45 20.38 -27.57
C GLN A 99 9.34 21.00 -26.73
N THR A 100 8.37 20.17 -26.36
CA THR A 100 7.30 20.46 -25.40
C THR A 100 7.44 19.51 -24.21
N PHE A 101 7.17 20.00 -23.01
CA PHE A 101 7.29 19.25 -21.77
C PHE A 101 5.96 19.26 -21.00
N SER A 102 5.67 18.16 -20.31
CA SER A 102 4.57 18.04 -19.36
C SER A 102 4.96 17.12 -18.22
N LEU A 103 4.45 17.38 -17.02
CA LEU A 103 4.73 16.61 -15.81
C LEU A 103 3.42 16.21 -15.13
N GLY A 104 3.22 14.91 -14.97
CA GLY A 104 2.14 14.32 -14.18
C GLY A 104 2.69 13.52 -12.99
N LEU A 105 1.83 13.30 -11.99
CA LEU A 105 2.09 12.39 -10.88
C LEU A 105 1.29 11.11 -11.05
N LEU A 106 1.85 9.98 -10.63
CA LEU A 106 1.16 8.69 -10.73
C LEU A 106 -0.02 8.61 -9.76
N SER A 107 0.04 9.26 -8.60
CA SER A 107 -1.10 9.37 -7.66
C SER A 107 -2.29 10.16 -8.22
N ASN A 108 -2.08 11.00 -9.23
CA ASN A 108 -3.13 11.81 -9.83
C ASN A 108 -3.00 11.86 -11.36
N PRO A 109 -3.40 10.77 -12.04
CA PRO A 109 -3.17 10.61 -13.47
C PRO A 109 -4.03 11.54 -14.35
N THR A 110 -5.02 12.22 -13.76
CA THR A 110 -5.93 13.13 -14.49
C THR A 110 -5.48 14.59 -14.46
N LYS A 111 -4.56 14.95 -13.55
CA LYS A 111 -4.11 16.33 -13.35
C LYS A 111 -2.61 16.42 -13.61
N PHE A 112 -2.24 17.33 -14.51
CA PHE A 112 -0.85 17.67 -14.73
C PHE A 112 -0.38 18.71 -13.71
N GLU A 113 0.77 18.45 -13.13
CA GLU A 113 1.49 19.45 -12.36
C GLU A 113 2.12 20.48 -13.30
N VAL A 114 2.67 20.05 -14.43
CA VAL A 114 3.04 20.96 -15.50
C VAL A 114 2.27 20.58 -16.75
N PRO A 115 1.27 21.38 -17.18
CA PRO A 115 0.58 21.12 -18.44
C PRO A 115 1.57 21.29 -19.62
N PRO A 116 1.22 20.79 -20.82
CA PRO A 116 2.05 20.94 -22.02
C PRO A 116 2.53 22.38 -22.24
N VAL A 117 3.85 22.56 -22.23
CA VAL A 117 4.52 23.87 -22.40
C VAL A 117 5.83 23.72 -23.15
N ASP A 118 6.15 24.69 -24.01
CA ASP A 118 7.41 24.68 -24.76
C ASP A 118 8.61 24.79 -23.82
N VAL A 119 9.64 23.98 -24.08
CA VAL A 119 10.84 23.96 -23.25
C VAL A 119 11.64 25.26 -23.42
N SER A 120 11.87 25.96 -22.31
CA SER A 120 12.57 27.25 -22.25
C SER A 120 13.37 27.40 -20.94
N GLN A 121 14.20 28.44 -20.87
CA GLN A 121 14.90 28.81 -19.62
C GLN A 121 13.92 29.27 -18.52
N GLU A 122 12.78 29.84 -18.89
CA GLU A 122 11.73 30.25 -17.96
C GLU A 122 11.08 29.02 -17.34
N LEU A 123 10.71 28.03 -18.17
CA LEU A 123 10.19 26.75 -17.70
C LEU A 123 11.16 26.07 -16.73
N LEU A 124 12.46 26.09 -17.02
CA LEU A 124 13.46 25.47 -16.14
C LEU A 124 13.45 26.08 -14.73
N ARG A 125 13.34 27.42 -14.64
CA ARG A 125 13.26 28.12 -13.35
C ARG A 125 11.96 27.78 -12.60
N ASP A 126 10.83 27.85 -13.30
CA ASP A 126 9.51 27.59 -12.70
C ASP A 126 9.39 26.12 -12.26
N LEU A 127 9.96 25.19 -13.05
CA LEU A 127 10.01 23.76 -12.72
C LEU A 127 10.88 23.49 -11.49
N GLN A 128 12.01 24.19 -11.34
CA GLN A 128 12.85 24.05 -10.15
C GLN A 128 12.07 24.41 -8.88
N GLU A 129 11.43 25.59 -8.85
CA GLU A 129 10.60 26.00 -7.71
C GLU A 129 9.46 25.00 -7.44
N LYS A 130 8.87 24.46 -8.50
CA LYS A 130 7.76 23.50 -8.38
C LYS A 130 8.21 22.14 -7.83
N LEU A 131 9.32 21.60 -8.32
CA LEU A 131 9.87 20.32 -7.87
C LEU A 131 10.43 20.40 -6.45
N GLU A 132 11.01 21.53 -6.05
CA GLU A 132 11.47 21.74 -4.66
C GLU A 132 10.33 21.58 -3.64
N ASN A 133 9.13 22.05 -3.97
CA ASN A 133 7.95 21.97 -3.09
C ASN A 133 7.18 20.65 -3.19
N LEU A 134 7.47 19.83 -4.20
CA LEU A 134 6.77 18.57 -4.43
C LEU A 134 7.24 17.51 -3.43
N LYS A 135 6.29 16.75 -2.85
CA LYS A 135 6.60 15.67 -1.91
C LYS A 135 5.90 14.39 -2.35
N PRO A 136 6.50 13.21 -2.11
CA PRO A 136 5.81 11.94 -2.33
C PRO A 136 4.55 11.86 -1.47
N SER A 137 3.55 11.20 -2.02
CA SER A 137 2.38 10.75 -1.28
C SER A 137 2.68 9.46 -0.50
N TYR A 138 1.78 9.09 0.41
CA TYR A 138 1.77 7.76 1.03
C TYR A 138 0.77 6.82 0.34
N GLN A 139 0.33 7.16 -0.88
CA GLN A 139 -0.61 6.34 -1.63
C GLN A 139 0.12 5.20 -2.35
N ARG A 140 -0.65 4.16 -2.67
CA ARG A 140 -0.23 3.14 -3.64
C ARG A 140 -0.86 3.47 -4.98
N PRO A 141 -0.15 4.13 -5.90
CA PRO A 141 -0.71 4.55 -7.17
C PRO A 141 -0.96 3.36 -8.10
N ASP A 142 -1.99 3.47 -8.94
CA ASP A 142 -2.33 2.49 -9.96
C ASP A 142 -1.49 2.77 -11.22
N LEU A 143 -0.45 1.96 -11.43
CA LEU A 143 0.44 2.08 -12.59
C LEU A 143 -0.32 1.94 -13.91
N GLN A 144 -1.27 1.01 -14.00
CA GLN A 144 -2.01 0.78 -15.24
C GLN A 144 -2.86 2.00 -15.59
N ALA A 145 -3.67 2.47 -14.65
CA ALA A 145 -4.50 3.66 -14.86
C ALA A 145 -3.65 4.91 -15.17
N GLY A 146 -2.48 5.02 -14.54
CA GLY A 146 -1.52 6.10 -14.78
C GLY A 146 -0.97 6.11 -16.21
N LEU A 147 -0.52 4.96 -16.69
CA LEU A 147 0.01 4.82 -18.06
C LEU A 147 -1.06 5.03 -19.12
N GLU A 148 -2.26 4.48 -18.92
CA GLU A 148 -3.39 4.69 -19.85
C GLU A 148 -3.77 6.17 -19.95
N ALA A 149 -3.80 6.89 -18.82
CA ALA A 149 -4.12 8.31 -18.81
C ALA A 149 -3.02 9.14 -19.51
N ALA A 150 -1.75 8.81 -19.27
CA ALA A 150 -0.61 9.44 -19.92
C ALA A 150 -0.63 9.23 -21.44
N GLY A 151 -0.92 8.00 -21.89
CA GLY A 151 -1.13 7.67 -23.30
C GLY A 151 -2.25 8.46 -23.94
N LYS A 152 -3.44 8.46 -23.31
CA LYS A 152 -4.60 9.24 -23.77
C LYS A 152 -4.31 10.73 -23.86
N HIS A 153 -3.43 11.27 -23.02
CA HIS A 153 -2.99 12.65 -23.10
C HIS A 153 -2.07 12.88 -24.30
N LEU A 154 -1.01 12.07 -24.44
CA LEU A 154 -0.06 12.17 -25.55
C LEU A 154 -0.72 12.00 -26.92
N LEU A 155 -1.72 11.12 -27.04
CA LEU A 155 -2.45 10.92 -28.29
C LEU A 155 -3.20 12.18 -28.76
N LYS A 156 -3.63 13.05 -27.84
CA LYS A 156 -4.32 14.31 -28.16
C LYS A 156 -3.35 15.41 -28.62
N GLU A 157 -2.07 15.29 -28.28
CA GLU A 157 -1.05 16.27 -28.65
C GLU A 157 -0.62 16.15 -30.11
N THR A 158 -0.30 17.30 -30.71
CA THR A 158 0.04 17.43 -32.14
C THR A 158 1.50 17.15 -32.48
N ALA A 159 2.32 16.89 -31.46
CA ALA A 159 3.74 16.61 -31.62
C ALA A 159 4.01 15.36 -32.48
N THR A 160 5.05 15.45 -33.30
CA THR A 160 5.42 14.39 -34.26
C THR A 160 6.13 13.22 -33.59
N ILE A 161 6.90 13.51 -32.55
CA ILE A 161 7.62 12.50 -31.75
C ILE A 161 7.09 12.60 -30.32
N LYS A 162 6.65 11.48 -29.75
CA LYS A 162 6.04 11.41 -28.43
C LYS A 162 6.87 10.47 -27.54
N HIS A 163 7.39 11.00 -26.45
CA HIS A 163 8.11 10.24 -25.43
C HIS A 163 7.35 10.26 -24.12
N LEU A 164 7.09 9.09 -23.56
CA LEU A 164 6.59 8.91 -22.21
C LEU A 164 7.76 8.46 -21.33
N HIS A 165 8.16 9.27 -20.36
CA HIS A 165 9.19 8.93 -19.39
C HIS A 165 8.54 8.64 -18.04
N ILE A 166 8.76 7.44 -17.50
CA ILE A 166 8.24 7.05 -16.18
C ILE A 166 9.41 6.99 -15.20
N PHE A 167 9.36 7.82 -14.17
CA PHE A 167 10.39 7.88 -13.14
C PHE A 167 9.90 7.16 -11.89
N SER A 168 10.52 6.05 -11.52
CA SER A 168 10.12 5.20 -10.40
C SER A 168 11.33 4.45 -9.82
N ASP A 169 11.19 3.90 -8.62
CA ASP A 169 12.15 2.97 -8.03
C ASP A 169 12.07 1.56 -8.66
N LEU A 170 11.05 1.31 -9.51
CA LEU A 170 10.83 0.08 -10.27
C LEU A 170 10.82 -1.19 -9.41
N ARG A 171 10.21 -1.13 -8.23
CA ARG A 171 10.10 -2.28 -7.33
C ARG A 171 9.42 -3.48 -8.01
N GLU A 172 9.99 -4.65 -7.81
CA GLU A 172 9.52 -5.90 -8.40
C GLU A 172 8.03 -6.17 -8.13
N VAL A 173 7.55 -5.90 -6.90
CA VAL A 173 6.15 -6.13 -6.49
C VAL A 173 5.11 -5.32 -7.27
N ASP A 174 5.53 -4.18 -7.84
CA ASP A 174 4.63 -3.28 -8.55
C ASP A 174 4.64 -3.53 -10.07
N TRP A 175 5.74 -4.08 -10.61
CA TRP A 175 5.94 -4.26 -12.05
C TRP A 175 5.89 -5.73 -12.53
N GLN A 176 6.36 -6.70 -11.74
CA GLN A 176 6.39 -8.10 -12.17
C GLN A 176 5.04 -8.81 -12.03
N GLY A 177 4.76 -9.73 -12.97
CA GLY A 177 3.54 -10.55 -12.97
C GLY A 177 2.26 -9.78 -13.29
N LYS A 178 2.38 -8.58 -13.89
CA LYS A 178 1.26 -7.71 -14.28
C LYS A 178 1.05 -7.74 -15.80
N GLU A 179 0.41 -8.80 -16.31
CA GLU A 179 0.15 -8.95 -17.76
C GLU A 179 -0.56 -7.73 -18.36
N ALA A 180 -1.59 -7.21 -17.69
CA ALA A 180 -2.31 -6.01 -18.12
C ALA A 180 -1.43 -4.75 -18.23
N LEU A 181 -0.35 -4.66 -17.44
CA LEU A 181 0.60 -3.55 -17.55
C LEU A 181 1.46 -3.69 -18.82
N GLY A 182 1.83 -4.93 -19.17
CA GLY A 182 2.48 -5.25 -20.44
C GLY A 182 1.61 -4.89 -21.64
N ASP A 183 0.34 -5.28 -21.62
CA ASP A 183 -0.62 -4.96 -22.70
C ASP A 183 -0.76 -3.44 -22.91
N VAL A 184 -0.77 -2.66 -21.81
CA VAL A 184 -0.81 -1.18 -21.89
C VAL A 184 0.48 -0.63 -22.50
N LEU A 185 1.65 -1.13 -22.11
CA LEU A 185 2.92 -0.70 -22.68
C LEU A 185 3.02 -1.02 -24.17
N ASP A 186 2.63 -2.23 -24.57
CA ASP A 186 2.59 -2.65 -25.98
C ASP A 186 1.64 -1.76 -26.79
N GLY A 187 0.45 -1.47 -26.25
CA GLY A 187 -0.51 -0.57 -26.90
C GLY A 187 0.02 0.86 -27.08
N LEU A 188 0.78 1.39 -26.12
CA LEU A 188 1.43 2.70 -26.24
C LEU A 188 2.50 2.71 -27.34
N GLU A 189 3.27 1.63 -27.47
CA GLU A 189 4.27 1.51 -28.54
C GLU A 189 3.62 1.37 -29.92
N GLU A 190 2.52 0.62 -30.04
CA GLU A 190 1.72 0.53 -31.27
C GLU A 190 1.15 1.90 -31.70
N ASP A 191 0.77 2.73 -30.72
CA ASP A 191 0.33 4.11 -30.90
C ASP A 191 1.47 5.09 -31.27
N GLY A 192 2.71 4.61 -31.41
CA GLY A 192 3.88 5.39 -31.79
C GLY A 192 4.46 6.23 -30.64
N ILE A 193 4.13 5.92 -29.39
CA ILE A 193 4.69 6.56 -28.20
C ILE A 193 5.91 5.76 -27.76
N ALA A 194 7.08 6.40 -27.70
CA ALA A 194 8.29 5.77 -27.17
C ALA A 194 8.28 5.86 -25.64
N VAL A 195 8.18 4.70 -24.98
CA VAL A 195 8.15 4.60 -23.51
C VAL A 195 9.56 4.38 -22.96
N ASN A 196 9.95 5.20 -21.99
CA ASN A 196 11.23 5.12 -21.29
C ASN A 196 10.97 4.91 -19.80
N LEU A 197 11.42 3.77 -19.26
CA LEU A 197 11.43 3.50 -17.83
C LEU A 197 12.74 4.00 -17.23
N VAL A 198 12.66 4.97 -16.32
CA VAL A 198 13.82 5.59 -15.67
C VAL A 198 13.86 5.13 -14.22
N GLN A 199 14.78 4.22 -13.92
CA GLN A 199 15.03 3.76 -12.57
C GLN A 199 15.81 4.81 -11.80
N THR A 200 15.26 5.28 -10.68
CA THR A 200 15.84 6.37 -9.88
C THR A 200 16.85 5.88 -8.85
N ILE A 201 16.71 4.64 -8.37
CA ILE A 201 17.66 3.97 -7.48
C ILE A 201 17.93 2.54 -7.97
N GLY A 202 19.20 2.16 -8.02
CA GLY A 202 19.63 0.89 -8.62
C GLY A 202 19.76 -0.30 -7.66
N GLN A 203 19.48 -0.13 -6.37
CA GLN A 203 19.73 -1.16 -5.36
C GLN A 203 18.55 -1.33 -4.41
N ALA A 204 18.14 -2.59 -4.19
CA ALA A 204 17.25 -2.96 -3.11
C ALA A 204 17.94 -2.68 -1.76
N LEU A 205 17.26 -1.97 -0.87
CA LEU A 205 17.77 -1.63 0.44
C LEU A 205 17.12 -2.53 1.50
N PRO A 206 17.84 -2.90 2.57
CA PRO A 206 17.23 -3.56 3.71
C PRO A 206 16.03 -2.76 4.21
N ASN A 207 14.90 -3.44 4.40
CA ASN A 207 13.67 -2.84 4.87
C ASN A 207 12.90 -3.81 5.76
N VAL A 208 12.62 -3.44 7.01
CA VAL A 208 11.78 -4.19 7.93
C VAL A 208 10.69 -3.27 8.48
N GLY A 209 9.43 -3.59 8.18
CA GLY A 209 8.30 -2.76 8.60
C GLY A 209 7.44 -3.43 9.66
N ILE A 210 6.81 -2.62 10.54
CA ILE A 210 5.77 -3.12 11.44
C ILE A 210 4.46 -3.31 10.67
N THR A 211 4.08 -4.56 10.42
CA THR A 211 2.88 -4.92 9.64
C THR A 211 1.69 -5.37 10.46
N THR A 212 1.90 -5.73 11.74
CA THR A 212 0.81 -6.11 12.67
C THR A 212 1.01 -5.42 14.03
N LEU A 213 -0.03 -4.74 14.51
CA LEU A 213 -0.14 -4.29 15.90
C LEU A 213 -1.61 -4.37 16.31
N GLU A 214 -1.95 -5.43 17.02
CA GLU A 214 -3.30 -5.73 17.49
C GLU A 214 -3.28 -6.02 18.98
N GLY A 215 -4.39 -5.78 19.69
CA GLY A 215 -4.53 -6.11 21.10
C GLY A 215 -5.77 -6.97 21.34
N ASP A 216 -5.69 -7.94 22.24
CA ASP A 216 -6.87 -8.67 22.70
C ASP A 216 -7.64 -7.81 23.72
N LEU A 217 -8.71 -7.17 23.26
CA LEU A 217 -9.45 -6.15 24.02
C LEU A 217 -10.64 -6.70 24.81
N HIS A 218 -10.94 -8.00 24.72
CA HIS A 218 -12.16 -8.56 25.30
C HIS A 218 -12.21 -8.42 26.82
N SER A 219 -11.07 -8.63 27.49
CA SER A 219 -10.92 -8.49 28.95
C SER A 219 -10.12 -7.24 29.35
N ALA A 220 -9.89 -6.30 28.44
CA ALA A 220 -9.10 -5.11 28.72
C ALA A 220 -9.77 -4.27 29.83
N ALA A 221 -9.02 -4.04 30.90
CA ALA A 221 -9.37 -3.20 32.04
C ALA A 221 -8.09 -2.78 32.77
N VAL A 222 -8.19 -1.79 33.66
CA VAL A 222 -7.07 -1.37 34.51
C VAL A 222 -6.53 -2.56 35.31
N GLY A 223 -5.22 -2.77 35.25
CA GLY A 223 -4.51 -3.84 35.96
C GLY A 223 -4.55 -5.21 35.27
N VAL A 224 -5.38 -5.39 34.23
CA VAL A 224 -5.46 -6.66 33.49
C VAL A 224 -4.46 -6.64 32.33
N PRO A 225 -3.62 -7.68 32.18
CA PRO A 225 -2.72 -7.78 31.04
C PRO A 225 -3.48 -7.89 29.72
N VAL A 226 -3.19 -6.97 28.79
CA VAL A 226 -3.66 -6.98 27.40
C VAL A 226 -2.58 -7.61 26.53
N ARG A 227 -2.94 -8.70 25.84
CA ARG A 227 -2.03 -9.37 24.91
C ARG A 227 -1.94 -8.60 23.60
N LEU A 228 -0.77 -8.03 23.34
CA LEU A 228 -0.43 -7.44 22.05
C LEU A 228 0.11 -8.49 21.10
N ARG A 229 -0.29 -8.41 19.85
CA ARG A 229 0.26 -9.16 18.72
C ARG A 229 1.05 -8.19 17.84
N ILE A 230 2.36 -8.35 17.82
CA ILE A 230 3.31 -7.47 17.12
C ILE A 230 3.92 -8.27 15.98
N GLY A 231 3.68 -7.85 14.74
CA GLY A 231 4.23 -8.47 13.54
C GLY A 231 5.17 -7.55 12.80
N VAL A 232 6.30 -8.12 12.36
CA VAL A 232 7.33 -7.44 11.58
C VAL A 232 7.52 -8.21 10.28
N THR A 233 7.45 -7.50 9.16
CA THR A 233 7.68 -8.07 7.83
C THR A 233 9.01 -7.58 7.28
N ASN A 234 9.79 -8.50 6.73
CA ASN A 234 10.99 -8.17 5.99
C ASN A 234 10.65 -7.95 4.52
N PHE A 235 10.80 -6.72 4.06
CA PHE A 235 10.60 -6.30 2.67
C PHE A 235 11.92 -6.22 1.87
N GLY A 236 13.05 -6.52 2.50
CA GLY A 236 14.34 -6.67 1.85
C GLY A 236 14.51 -8.02 1.15
N ASP A 237 15.62 -8.16 0.43
CA ASP A 237 16.04 -9.38 -0.28
C ASP A 237 16.98 -10.27 0.55
N GLN A 238 17.45 -9.77 1.70
CA GLN A 238 18.30 -10.48 2.64
C GLN A 238 17.57 -10.79 3.93
N VAL A 239 17.99 -11.85 4.61
CA VAL A 239 17.51 -12.19 5.95
C VAL A 239 17.77 -11.04 6.92
N ALA A 240 16.75 -10.62 7.66
CA ALA A 240 16.90 -9.70 8.78
C ALA A 240 17.12 -10.49 10.08
N GLU A 241 18.24 -10.24 10.77
CA GLU A 241 18.60 -10.93 12.00
C GLU A 241 18.54 -10.00 13.21
N ASN A 242 18.15 -10.52 14.36
CA ASN A 242 18.12 -9.81 15.64
C ASN A 242 17.34 -8.47 15.62
N VAL A 243 16.23 -8.43 14.88
CA VAL A 243 15.40 -7.21 14.76
C VAL A 243 14.76 -6.91 16.11
N SER A 244 15.13 -5.76 16.70
CA SER A 244 14.60 -5.31 17.98
C SER A 244 13.39 -4.41 17.79
N VAL A 245 12.36 -4.58 18.62
CA VAL A 245 11.18 -3.72 18.65
C VAL A 245 11.06 -3.05 20.01
N THR A 246 10.98 -1.73 20.00
CA THR A 246 10.66 -0.93 21.18
C THR A 246 9.15 -0.76 21.28
N VAL A 247 8.59 -0.95 22.49
CA VAL A 247 7.18 -0.71 22.80
C VAL A 247 7.08 0.50 23.71
N VAL A 248 6.23 1.45 23.35
CA VAL A 248 5.98 2.69 24.07
C VAL A 248 4.49 2.76 24.40
N GLN A 249 4.18 3.07 25.66
CA GLN A 249 2.81 3.25 26.16
C GLN A 249 2.69 4.68 26.68
N ASP A 250 1.78 5.47 26.11
CA ASP A 250 1.49 6.87 26.49
C ASP A 250 2.73 7.79 26.54
N GLY A 251 3.73 7.49 25.70
CA GLY A 251 4.99 8.21 25.63
C GLY A 251 6.12 7.58 26.44
N ASP A 252 5.82 6.66 27.35
CA ASP A 252 6.81 5.96 28.17
C ASP A 252 7.29 4.66 27.53
N LYS A 253 8.62 4.51 27.39
CA LYS A 253 9.22 3.27 26.89
C LYS A 253 9.06 2.15 27.89
N LEU A 254 8.41 1.06 27.49
CA LEU A 254 8.25 -0.12 28.32
C LEU A 254 9.53 -0.97 28.32
N PRO A 255 9.91 -1.57 29.47
CA PRO A 255 11.07 -2.45 29.57
C PRO A 255 10.75 -3.86 29.03
N LEU A 256 10.21 -3.95 27.82
CA LEU A 256 9.86 -5.20 27.14
C LEU A 256 10.96 -5.59 26.17
N SER A 257 11.43 -6.85 26.28
CA SER A 257 12.31 -7.43 25.27
C SER A 257 11.47 -8.06 24.16
N VAL A 258 11.42 -7.39 23.02
CA VAL A 258 10.80 -7.89 21.78
C VAL A 258 11.89 -7.95 20.72
N THR A 259 12.28 -9.16 20.35
CA THR A 259 13.40 -9.36 19.41
C THR A 259 13.11 -10.56 18.53
N PHE A 260 13.17 -10.35 17.22
CA PHE A 260 13.00 -11.39 16.21
C PHE A 260 14.39 -11.91 15.82
N ALA A 261 14.67 -13.18 16.11
CA ALA A 261 15.98 -13.75 15.83
C ALA A 261 16.32 -13.74 14.34
N LYS A 262 15.33 -14.07 13.51
CA LYS A 262 15.43 -14.16 12.05
C LYS A 262 14.09 -13.85 11.42
N ILE A 263 14.07 -13.05 10.35
CA ILE A 263 12.90 -12.82 9.49
C ILE A 263 13.37 -13.01 8.04
N GLU A 264 12.86 -14.06 7.38
CA GLU A 264 13.19 -14.36 5.98
C GLU A 264 12.63 -13.28 5.02
N PRO A 265 13.25 -13.05 3.86
CA PRO A 265 12.73 -12.15 2.84
C PRO A 265 11.26 -12.42 2.49
N GLY A 266 10.44 -11.37 2.49
CA GLY A 266 9.01 -11.42 2.19
C GLY A 266 8.17 -12.17 3.23
N LYS A 267 8.71 -12.48 4.41
CA LYS A 267 7.98 -13.13 5.51
C LYS A 267 7.67 -12.16 6.63
N GLU A 268 6.55 -12.42 7.28
CA GLU A 268 6.16 -11.82 8.54
C GLU A 268 6.47 -12.78 9.67
N GLU A 269 7.07 -12.27 10.73
CA GLU A 269 7.19 -12.95 12.01
C GLU A 269 6.40 -12.18 13.07
N VAL A 270 5.77 -12.92 13.99
CA VAL A 270 4.87 -12.35 15.00
C VAL A 270 5.28 -12.75 16.41
N GLN A 271 5.29 -11.79 17.32
CA GLN A 271 5.43 -12.02 18.76
C GLN A 271 4.23 -11.51 19.54
N ASN A 272 3.86 -12.27 20.57
CA ASN A 272 2.85 -11.87 21.54
C ASN A 272 3.53 -11.32 22.79
N LYS A 273 3.06 -10.17 23.29
CA LYS A 273 3.57 -9.52 24.50
C LYS A 273 2.41 -8.98 25.31
N ASP A 274 2.39 -9.30 26.59
CA ASP A 274 1.35 -8.81 27.49
C ASP A 274 1.80 -7.46 28.09
N ILE A 275 0.91 -6.46 28.05
CA ILE A 275 1.13 -5.14 28.66
C ILE A 275 0.00 -4.80 29.63
N THR A 276 0.24 -3.94 30.60
CA THR A 276 -0.78 -3.60 31.61
C THR A 276 -0.94 -2.10 31.71
N PHE A 277 -2.19 -1.66 31.71
CA PHE A 277 -2.57 -0.26 31.88
C PHE A 277 -2.92 0.03 33.34
N THR A 278 -2.42 1.13 33.88
CA THR A 278 -2.58 1.50 35.30
C THR A 278 -3.67 2.55 35.55
N THR A 279 -4.15 3.20 34.49
CA THR A 279 -5.21 4.21 34.54
C THR A 279 -6.32 3.86 33.56
N GLU A 280 -7.51 4.39 33.80
CA GLU A 280 -8.62 4.28 32.84
C GLU A 280 -8.54 5.39 31.77
N GLY A 281 -9.18 5.15 30.63
CA GLY A 281 -9.31 6.11 29.54
C GLY A 281 -8.59 5.67 28.26
N LEU A 282 -8.38 6.64 27.37
CA LEU A 282 -7.75 6.42 26.09
C LEU A 282 -6.23 6.32 26.27
N HIS A 283 -5.68 5.19 25.86
CA HIS A 283 -4.25 4.91 25.84
C HIS A 283 -3.74 4.78 24.41
N GLN A 284 -2.48 5.15 24.21
CA GLN A 284 -1.78 4.95 22.96
C GLN A 284 -0.60 4.00 23.16
N VAL A 285 -0.60 2.91 22.41
CA VAL A 285 0.54 2.01 22.25
C VAL A 285 1.21 2.32 20.92
N ARG A 286 2.53 2.47 20.95
CA ARG A 286 3.36 2.66 19.77
C ARG A 286 4.47 1.61 19.79
N VAL A 287 4.64 0.89 18.69
CA VAL A 287 5.77 -0.01 18.51
C VAL A 287 6.66 0.52 17.40
N GLU A 288 7.97 0.39 17.55
CA GLU A 288 8.96 0.90 16.62
C GLU A 288 10.13 -0.08 16.45
N VAL A 289 10.62 -0.23 15.22
CA VAL A 289 11.91 -0.87 14.90
C VAL A 289 13.02 0.19 14.77
N GLU A 290 14.26 -0.26 14.62
CA GLU A 290 15.38 0.61 14.27
C GLU A 290 15.17 1.27 12.90
N GLU A 291 15.68 2.48 12.73
CA GLU A 291 15.52 3.23 11.48
C GLU A 291 16.30 2.56 10.35
N ASP A 292 15.61 2.28 9.24
CA ASP A 292 16.17 1.74 8.02
C ASP A 292 15.95 2.67 6.82
N ALA A 293 16.04 2.13 5.60
CA ALA A 293 15.89 2.90 4.38
C ALA A 293 14.47 3.50 4.22
N PHE A 294 13.44 2.97 4.88
CA PHE A 294 12.07 3.41 4.72
C PHE A 294 11.42 3.76 6.06
N SER A 295 11.60 4.98 6.54
CA SER A 295 11.11 5.40 7.86
C SER A 295 9.59 5.34 8.07
N ALA A 296 8.79 5.20 7.01
CA ALA A 296 7.34 5.35 7.09
C ALA A 296 6.62 4.12 7.66
N ASP A 297 7.22 2.93 7.61
CA ASP A 297 6.68 1.69 8.18
C ASP A 297 7.44 1.22 9.44
N ASN A 298 8.44 1.99 9.89
CA ASN A 298 9.22 1.68 11.08
C ASN A 298 8.46 1.85 12.40
N ALA A 299 7.27 2.46 12.39
CA ALA A 299 6.44 2.62 13.57
C ALA A 299 4.96 2.37 13.30
N ARG A 300 4.27 1.77 14.27
CA ARG A 300 2.82 1.57 14.23
C ARG A 300 2.16 1.89 15.56
N PHE A 301 0.91 2.35 15.48
CA PHE A 301 0.14 2.84 16.62
C PHE A 301 -1.13 2.03 16.81
N LEU A 302 -1.52 1.84 18.07
CA LEU A 302 -2.76 1.23 18.49
C LEU A 302 -3.35 2.07 19.63
N SER A 303 -4.54 2.61 19.40
CA SER A 303 -5.29 3.36 20.41
C SER A 303 -6.32 2.46 21.07
N ILE A 304 -6.30 2.37 22.40
CA ILE A 304 -7.15 1.47 23.18
C ILE A 304 -7.84 2.27 24.28
N ASN A 305 -9.15 2.15 24.41
CA ASN A 305 -9.87 2.72 25.55
C ASN A 305 -9.98 1.67 26.67
N ILE A 306 -9.32 1.92 27.79
CA ILE A 306 -9.25 1.00 28.93
C ILE A 306 -10.27 1.44 29.98
N PRO A 307 -11.32 0.64 30.27
CA PRO A 307 -12.21 0.93 31.38
C PRO A 307 -11.52 0.61 32.71
N LYS A 308 -11.95 1.26 33.80
CA LYS A 308 -11.55 0.84 35.15
C LYS A 308 -11.83 -0.64 35.39
N GLN A 309 -13.05 -1.07 35.07
CA GLN A 309 -13.54 -2.44 35.17
C GLN A 309 -14.62 -2.66 34.11
N ASN A 310 -14.81 -3.89 33.68
CA ASN A 310 -15.92 -4.32 32.84
C ASN A 310 -17.10 -4.69 33.74
N TYR A 311 -18.06 -3.77 33.91
CA TYR A 311 -19.21 -4.01 34.78
C TYR A 311 -20.19 -4.99 34.14
N VAL A 312 -20.63 -5.98 34.90
CA VAL A 312 -21.67 -6.93 34.51
C VAL A 312 -22.78 -6.91 35.55
N LEU A 313 -24.01 -6.69 35.12
CA LEU A 313 -25.18 -6.74 36.00
C LEU A 313 -25.72 -8.17 36.03
N ILE A 314 -25.95 -8.72 37.21
CA ILE A 314 -26.59 -10.01 37.43
C ILE A 314 -27.90 -9.75 38.16
N VAL A 315 -29.00 -10.04 37.51
CA VAL A 315 -30.34 -9.95 38.07
C VAL A 315 -30.76 -11.35 38.48
N THR A 316 -31.15 -11.56 39.73
CA THR A 316 -31.61 -12.86 40.21
C THR A 316 -32.70 -12.73 41.26
N ASN A 317 -33.65 -13.67 41.25
CA ASN A 317 -34.61 -13.85 42.34
C ASN A 317 -34.23 -15.04 43.26
N ASP A 318 -32.95 -15.42 43.25
CA ASP A 318 -32.38 -16.41 44.15
C ASP A 318 -31.92 -15.75 45.45
N THR A 319 -32.68 -15.98 46.52
CA THR A 319 -32.39 -15.46 47.86
C THR A 319 -31.29 -16.25 48.58
N LEU A 320 -31.00 -17.47 48.14
CA LEU A 320 -29.92 -18.29 48.69
C LEU A 320 -28.57 -17.89 48.06
N GLY A 321 -28.60 -17.35 46.84
CA GLY A 321 -27.45 -16.77 46.15
C GLY A 321 -26.61 -17.76 45.35
N ASP A 322 -26.98 -19.04 45.30
CA ASP A 322 -26.23 -20.09 44.61
C ASP A 322 -26.07 -19.80 43.12
N ALA A 323 -27.13 -19.32 42.45
CA ALA A 323 -27.10 -19.00 41.03
C ALA A 323 -26.25 -17.76 40.71
N ALA A 324 -26.36 -16.71 41.53
CA ALA A 324 -25.52 -15.52 41.38
C ALA A 324 -24.05 -15.85 41.66
N PHE A 325 -23.78 -16.60 42.73
CA PHE A 325 -22.42 -17.02 43.09
C PHE A 325 -21.78 -17.87 41.98
N ALA A 326 -22.51 -18.82 41.40
CA ALA A 326 -22.03 -19.61 40.26
C ALA A 326 -21.66 -18.73 39.05
N MET A 327 -22.48 -17.72 38.73
CA MET A 327 -22.18 -16.78 37.64
C MET A 327 -21.01 -15.87 37.96
N GLN A 328 -20.89 -15.39 39.20
CA GLN A 328 -19.75 -14.60 39.64
C GLN A 328 -18.44 -15.37 39.51
N ILE A 329 -18.42 -16.66 39.90
CA ILE A 329 -17.24 -17.51 39.71
C ILE A 329 -16.93 -17.73 38.23
N ALA A 330 -17.94 -17.93 37.39
CA ALA A 330 -17.75 -18.17 35.96
C ALA A 330 -17.20 -16.94 35.22
N LEU A 331 -17.66 -15.74 35.59
CA LEU A 331 -17.32 -14.49 34.90
C LEU A 331 -16.13 -13.76 35.53
N ALA A 332 -16.04 -13.77 36.85
CA ALA A 332 -15.05 -13.02 37.62
C ALA A 332 -14.45 -13.90 38.73
N PRO A 333 -13.79 -15.03 38.38
CA PRO A 333 -13.13 -15.87 39.37
C PRO A 333 -12.07 -15.08 40.16
N GLN A 334 -11.40 -14.14 39.50
CA GLN A 334 -10.48 -13.14 40.05
C GLN A 334 -10.55 -11.86 39.21
N LEU A 335 -10.78 -10.73 39.86
CA LEU A 335 -10.93 -9.43 39.20
C LEU A 335 -9.66 -9.03 38.43
N GLU A 336 -8.48 -9.34 38.98
CA GLU A 336 -7.18 -9.01 38.38
C GLU A 336 -6.91 -9.79 37.09
N LEU A 337 -7.59 -10.93 36.89
CA LEU A 337 -7.44 -11.76 35.71
C LEU A 337 -8.43 -11.42 34.61
N THR A 338 -9.68 -11.11 34.96
CA THR A 338 -10.75 -10.91 33.96
C THR A 338 -11.12 -9.44 33.76
N GLY A 339 -10.81 -8.58 34.72
CA GLY A 339 -11.25 -7.19 34.74
C GLY A 339 -12.75 -7.02 34.91
N ILE A 340 -13.49 -8.10 35.19
CA ILE A 340 -14.94 -8.10 35.28
C ILE A 340 -15.36 -7.82 36.72
N ALA A 341 -16.20 -6.81 36.90
CA ALA A 341 -16.83 -6.50 38.18
C ALA A 341 -18.33 -6.78 38.09
N THR A 342 -18.79 -7.74 38.89
CA THR A 342 -20.22 -8.11 38.91
C THR A 342 -20.98 -7.28 39.93
N ASN A 343 -22.16 -6.80 39.56
CA ASN A 343 -23.15 -6.25 40.48
C ASN A 343 -24.36 -7.18 40.52
N VAL A 344 -24.79 -7.62 41.70
CA VAL A 344 -25.94 -8.54 41.84
C VAL A 344 -27.11 -7.76 42.43
N ILE A 345 -28.27 -7.80 41.74
CA ILE A 345 -29.49 -7.13 42.18
C ILE A 345 -30.69 -8.06 42.12
N GLN A 346 -31.73 -7.72 42.89
CA GLN A 346 -33.05 -8.31 42.73
C GLN A 346 -33.82 -7.65 41.58
N PRO A 347 -34.83 -8.33 40.99
CA PRO A 347 -35.60 -7.81 39.87
C PRO A 347 -36.23 -6.44 40.14
N ASP A 348 -36.68 -6.20 41.38
CA ASP A 348 -37.34 -4.97 41.81
C ASP A 348 -36.45 -3.71 41.68
N PHE A 349 -35.13 -3.88 41.63
CA PHE A 349 -34.18 -2.77 41.46
C PHE A 349 -33.74 -2.57 40.00
N LEU A 350 -34.19 -3.43 39.08
CA LEU A 350 -33.71 -3.42 37.69
C LEU A 350 -34.04 -2.12 36.95
N GLU A 351 -35.25 -1.58 37.15
CA GLU A 351 -35.65 -0.30 36.56
C GLU A 351 -34.69 0.82 36.98
N GLN A 352 -34.51 1.00 38.28
CA GLN A 352 -33.64 2.04 38.85
C GLN A 352 -32.20 1.88 38.34
N GLU A 353 -31.69 0.65 38.33
CA GLU A 353 -30.30 0.39 37.98
C GLU A 353 -30.00 0.64 36.49
N LEU A 354 -30.96 0.32 35.62
CA LEU A 354 -30.85 0.64 34.19
C LEU A 354 -30.92 2.15 33.93
N GLN A 355 -31.76 2.90 34.67
CA GLN A 355 -31.85 4.35 34.55
C GLN A 355 -30.57 5.05 35.01
N GLU A 356 -30.01 4.63 36.14
CA GLU A 356 -28.84 5.29 36.74
C GLU A 356 -27.53 4.87 36.06
N ARG A 357 -27.38 3.58 35.72
CA ARG A 357 -26.09 2.99 35.34
C ARG A 357 -26.16 2.04 34.15
N GLY A 358 -27.28 1.96 33.43
CA GLY A 358 -27.47 1.02 32.31
C GLY A 358 -26.35 1.06 31.27
N SER A 359 -25.85 2.26 30.93
CA SER A 359 -24.76 2.46 29.96
C SER A 359 -23.38 2.00 30.44
N GLN A 360 -23.20 1.74 31.74
CA GLN A 360 -21.93 1.29 32.31
C GLN A 360 -21.76 -0.23 32.19
N PHE A 361 -22.84 -0.98 32.05
CA PHE A 361 -22.80 -2.44 32.00
C PHE A 361 -22.42 -2.93 30.60
N ARG A 362 -21.35 -3.73 30.52
CA ARG A 362 -20.95 -4.45 29.30
C ARG A 362 -21.95 -5.55 28.95
N ALA A 363 -22.52 -6.19 29.98
CA ALA A 363 -23.55 -7.20 29.83
C ALA A 363 -24.49 -7.24 31.03
N ILE A 364 -25.70 -7.73 30.80
CA ILE A 364 -26.73 -7.99 31.81
C ILE A 364 -27.11 -9.48 31.75
N TYR A 365 -27.10 -10.14 32.90
CA TYR A 365 -27.45 -11.54 33.07
C TYR A 365 -28.76 -11.65 33.85
N MET A 366 -29.81 -12.16 33.22
CA MET A 366 -31.10 -12.42 33.85
C MET A 366 -31.22 -13.89 34.23
N LEU A 367 -31.24 -14.18 35.54
CA LEU A 367 -31.21 -15.54 36.06
C LEU A 367 -32.58 -15.97 36.61
N ASN A 368 -33.32 -16.77 35.83
CA ASN A 368 -34.58 -17.42 36.20
C ASN A 368 -35.59 -16.44 36.84
N ILE A 369 -35.83 -15.33 36.15
CA ILE A 369 -36.65 -14.21 36.64
C ILE A 369 -38.15 -14.48 36.38
N PRO A 370 -39.03 -14.43 37.39
CA PRO A 370 -40.44 -14.78 37.21
C PRO A 370 -41.23 -13.92 36.24
N GLU A 371 -40.99 -12.61 36.27
CA GLU A 371 -41.58 -11.59 35.39
C GLU A 371 -40.64 -10.39 35.30
N ILE A 372 -40.80 -9.56 34.29
CA ILE A 372 -40.07 -8.28 34.17
C ILE A 372 -41.05 -7.15 34.43
N ASP A 373 -40.62 -6.14 35.18
CA ASP A 373 -41.39 -4.92 35.37
C ASP A 373 -41.63 -4.23 34.01
N GLU A 374 -42.90 -3.86 33.73
CA GLU A 374 -43.30 -3.13 32.53
C GLU A 374 -42.47 -1.85 32.29
N LYS A 375 -41.95 -1.24 33.36
CA LYS A 375 -41.07 -0.06 33.27
C LYS A 375 -39.61 -0.39 32.96
N ALA A 376 -39.14 -1.57 33.37
CA ALA A 376 -37.77 -2.02 33.10
C ALA A 376 -37.60 -2.53 31.67
N MET A 377 -38.67 -3.06 31.05
CA MET A 377 -38.60 -3.66 29.72
C MET A 377 -38.17 -2.66 28.61
N PRO A 378 -38.73 -1.45 28.48
CA PRO A 378 -38.27 -0.47 27.49
C PRO A 378 -36.80 -0.06 27.70
N LEU A 379 -36.31 -0.09 28.94
CA LEU A 379 -34.91 0.22 29.26
C LEU A 379 -33.98 -0.91 28.83
N LEU A 380 -34.38 -2.17 29.02
CA LEU A 380 -33.65 -3.33 28.49
C LEU A 380 -33.63 -3.34 26.96
N GLU A 381 -34.75 -3.02 26.31
CA GLU A 381 -34.79 -2.87 24.85
C GLU A 381 -33.85 -1.76 24.37
N SER A 382 -33.87 -0.60 25.03
CA SER A 382 -32.96 0.50 24.71
C SER A 382 -31.50 0.10 24.91
N TYR A 383 -31.19 -0.64 25.98
CA TYR A 383 -29.85 -1.15 26.26
C TYR A 383 -29.36 -2.10 25.16
N VAL A 384 -30.17 -3.09 24.76
CA VAL A 384 -29.81 -4.04 23.71
C VAL A 384 -29.72 -3.36 22.34
N ASN A 385 -30.66 -2.47 22.01
CA ASN A 385 -30.62 -1.68 20.77
C ASN A 385 -29.39 -0.74 20.74
N GLY A 386 -28.89 -0.33 21.90
CA GLY A 386 -27.62 0.40 22.05
C GLY A 386 -26.36 -0.46 21.89
N GLY A 387 -26.50 -1.76 21.64
CA GLY A 387 -25.38 -2.71 21.50
C GLY A 387 -24.98 -3.42 22.80
N GLY A 388 -25.75 -3.26 23.88
CA GLY A 388 -25.52 -3.94 25.15
C GLY A 388 -25.78 -5.45 25.06
N GLY A 389 -24.98 -6.25 25.75
CA GLY A 389 -25.14 -7.70 25.78
C GLY A 389 -26.18 -8.14 26.81
N LEU A 390 -27.26 -8.80 26.38
CA LEU A 390 -28.23 -9.41 27.29
C LEU A 390 -28.14 -10.93 27.23
N VAL A 391 -27.91 -11.56 28.37
CA VAL A 391 -27.92 -13.02 28.54
C VAL A 391 -29.09 -13.40 29.43
N TRP A 392 -29.89 -14.34 28.96
CA TRP A 392 -31.12 -14.72 29.63
C TRP A 392 -31.18 -16.22 29.90
N PHE A 393 -31.11 -16.58 31.17
CA PHE A 393 -31.31 -17.95 31.62
C PHE A 393 -32.75 -18.15 32.09
N MET A 394 -33.52 -18.91 31.31
CA MET A 394 -34.86 -19.34 31.68
C MET A 394 -34.80 -20.49 32.69
N GLY A 395 -35.89 -20.71 33.42
CA GLY A 395 -35.99 -21.80 34.38
C GLY A 395 -37.42 -21.99 34.90
N ASP A 396 -37.53 -22.72 36.00
CA ASP A 396 -38.79 -23.12 36.62
C ASP A 396 -39.56 -21.99 37.31
N LYS A 397 -38.92 -20.85 37.58
CA LYS A 397 -39.56 -19.69 38.21
C LYS A 397 -40.21 -18.73 37.21
N VAL A 398 -39.82 -18.82 35.93
CA VAL A 398 -40.38 -18.02 34.82
C VAL A 398 -41.88 -18.27 34.71
N ARG A 399 -42.70 -17.21 34.65
CA ARG A 399 -44.14 -17.30 34.38
C ARG A 399 -44.42 -17.09 32.88
N PRO A 400 -44.70 -18.15 32.10
CA PRO A 400 -44.80 -18.02 30.64
C PRO A 400 -45.89 -17.06 30.18
N THR A 401 -46.99 -16.94 30.92
CA THR A 401 -48.09 -16.02 30.58
C THR A 401 -47.62 -14.57 30.58
N GLU A 402 -46.96 -14.11 31.65
CA GLU A 402 -46.44 -12.75 31.78
C GLU A 402 -45.45 -12.41 30.66
N TYR A 403 -44.55 -13.36 30.34
CA TYR A 403 -43.58 -13.19 29.26
C TYR A 403 -44.21 -13.11 27.87
N ASN A 404 -45.20 -13.95 27.60
CA ASN A 404 -45.89 -13.95 26.32
C ASN A 404 -46.72 -12.67 26.14
N GLU A 405 -47.40 -12.20 27.19
CA GLU A 405 -48.13 -10.94 27.16
C GLU A 405 -47.20 -9.75 26.91
N MET A 406 -46.05 -9.71 27.60
CA MET A 406 -45.02 -8.68 27.40
C MET A 406 -44.40 -8.71 25.99
N ALA A 407 -44.19 -9.90 25.42
CA ALA A 407 -43.65 -10.06 24.06
C ALA A 407 -44.70 -9.84 22.95
N GLY A 408 -45.94 -9.48 23.30
CA GLY A 408 -47.03 -9.29 22.35
C GLY A 408 -47.60 -10.59 21.76
N PHE A 409 -47.24 -11.75 22.34
CA PHE A 409 -47.86 -13.04 22.05
C PHE A 409 -49.07 -13.25 22.95
N THR A 410 -50.15 -12.52 22.71
CA THR A 410 -51.44 -12.90 23.28
C THR A 410 -51.91 -14.19 22.60
N LYS A 411 -52.23 -15.21 23.41
CA LYS A 411 -52.98 -16.37 22.92
C LYS A 411 -54.34 -15.86 22.44
N GLU A 412 -54.48 -15.60 21.14
CA GLU A 412 -55.79 -15.72 20.52
C GLU A 412 -56.22 -17.18 20.66
N ASN A 413 -57.40 -17.38 21.27
CA ASN A 413 -58.00 -18.67 21.61
C ASN A 413 -58.06 -19.65 20.43
#